data_AF-A0A3C1WMV9-F1
#
_entry.id   AF-A0A3C1WMV9-F1
#
_cell.length_a   1.000
_cell.length_b   1.000
_cell.length_c   1.000
_cell.angle_alpha   90.00
_cell.angle_beta   90.00
_cell.angle_gamma   90.00
#
_symmetry.space_group_name_H-M   'P 1'
#
loop_
_entity.id
_entity.type
_entity.pdbx_description
1 polymer ?
#
loop_
_entity_poly.entity_id
_entity_poly.type
_entity_poly.pdbx_seq_one_letter_code
_entity_poly.pdbx_strand_id
1 'polypeptide(L)'
;MKNGVHNHFLPNILTLIEFDVCSYMLWLWLRETKFSIIIPYLATFFSLFWLITTFFVLNFSETNNYTGIMQSVLMIILALVLAFHITRRTKRNLFTHYRFLIAIAWVMYFSVTMIVTSLSDLLLTNYTNMFKVAWEIKVIANTIEYLIFGYAIICSSVKVKSSLPSYLYR
;
A
#
# COMPACT_ATOMS: atom_id res chain seq x y z
N MET A 1 28.54 0.85 -24.76
CA MET A 1 28.47 1.09 -23.30
C MET A 1 27.03 1.53 -23.01
N LYS A 2 26.16 0.84 -22.26
CA LYS A 2 26.33 -0.02 -21.10
C LYS A 2 25.19 -1.04 -21.07
N ASN A 3 25.54 -2.27 -20.71
CA ASN A 3 24.60 -3.23 -20.14
C ASN A 3 23.88 -2.58 -18.96
N GLY A 4 22.57 -2.59 -19.04
CA GLY A 4 21.65 -2.05 -18.06
C GLY A 4 20.25 -2.31 -18.59
N VAL A 5 19.93 -3.58 -18.84
CA VAL A 5 18.53 -4.00 -19.00
C VAL A 5 17.87 -3.59 -17.68
N HIS A 6 17.25 -2.42 -17.65
CA HIS A 6 16.41 -2.01 -16.54
C HIS A 6 15.35 -3.10 -16.44
N ASN A 7 15.50 -3.98 -15.46
CA ASN A 7 14.66 -5.17 -15.34
C ASN A 7 13.32 -4.74 -14.73
N HIS A 8 12.49 -4.07 -15.53
CA HIS A 8 11.15 -3.59 -15.15
C HIS A 8 10.20 -4.73 -14.77
N PHE A 9 10.58 -5.97 -15.10
CA PHE A 9 9.91 -7.19 -14.66
C PHE A 9 9.83 -7.32 -13.13
N LEU A 10 10.91 -7.01 -12.41
CA LEU A 10 10.93 -7.16 -10.96
C LEU A 10 9.95 -6.16 -10.28
N PRO A 11 9.97 -4.85 -10.61
CA PRO A 11 8.92 -3.92 -10.18
C PRO A 11 7.51 -4.40 -10.50
N ASN A 12 7.26 -4.89 -11.72
CA ASN A 12 5.93 -5.37 -12.11
C ASN A 12 5.47 -6.56 -11.25
N ILE A 13 6.35 -7.52 -10.94
CA ILE A 13 6.02 -8.62 -10.01
C ILE A 13 5.80 -8.09 -8.59
N LEU A 14 6.62 -7.16 -8.12
CA LEU A 14 6.50 -6.61 -6.78
C LEU A 14 5.15 -5.90 -6.59
N THR A 15 4.63 -5.21 -7.60
CA THR A 15 3.27 -4.64 -7.60
C THR A 15 2.20 -5.70 -7.32
N LEU A 16 2.29 -6.87 -7.96
CA LEU A 16 1.36 -7.98 -7.73
C LEU A 16 1.48 -8.53 -6.30
N ILE A 17 2.70 -8.87 -5.89
CA ILE A 17 2.97 -9.43 -4.56
C ILE A 17 2.53 -8.46 -3.46
N GLU A 18 2.86 -7.18 -3.60
CA GLU A 18 2.48 -6.14 -2.64
C GLU A 18 0.96 -6.04 -2.53
N PHE A 19 0.24 -6.01 -3.66
CA PHE A 19 -1.22 -5.96 -3.64
C PHE A 19 -1.83 -7.17 -2.94
N ASP A 20 -1.36 -8.38 -3.25
CA ASP A 20 -1.87 -9.62 -2.67
C ASP A 20 -1.58 -9.69 -1.16
N VAL A 21 -0.37 -9.34 -0.74
CA VAL A 21 0.02 -9.31 0.68
C VAL A 21 -0.82 -8.29 1.45
N CYS A 22 -0.94 -7.07 0.94
CA CYS A 22 -1.73 -6.03 1.62
C CYS A 22 -3.23 -6.39 1.64
N SER A 23 -3.77 -6.93 0.55
CA SER A 23 -5.15 -7.41 0.48
C SER A 23 -5.40 -8.54 1.47
N TYR A 24 -4.47 -9.48 1.60
CA TYR A 24 -4.56 -10.56 2.59
C TYR A 24 -4.54 -10.02 4.03
N MET A 25 -3.66 -9.05 4.33
CA MET A 25 -3.65 -8.39 5.64
C MET A 25 -4.98 -7.68 5.93
N LEU A 26 -5.54 -6.97 4.96
CA LEU A 26 -6.85 -6.31 5.08
C LEU A 26 -7.98 -7.31 5.31
N TRP A 27 -7.97 -8.43 4.58
CA TRP A 27 -8.93 -9.51 4.76
C TRP A 27 -8.92 -10.06 6.19
N LEU A 28 -7.73 -10.29 6.76
CA LEU A 28 -7.59 -10.71 8.15
C LEU A 28 -8.15 -9.68 9.14
N TRP A 29 -7.90 -8.39 8.91
CA TRP A 29 -8.36 -7.33 9.81
C TRP A 29 -9.85 -7.00 9.69
N LEU A 30 -10.46 -7.26 8.54
CA LEU A 30 -11.86 -7.01 8.25
C LEU A 30 -12.72 -8.28 8.28
N ARG A 31 -12.17 -9.43 8.72
CA ARG A 31 -12.84 -10.75 8.66
C ARG A 31 -14.25 -10.80 9.24
N GLU A 32 -14.54 -10.00 10.27
CA GLU A 32 -15.86 -9.93 10.90
C GLU A 32 -16.87 -9.05 10.16
N THR A 33 -16.45 -8.38 9.08
CA THR A 33 -17.27 -7.45 8.31
C THR A 33 -17.76 -8.11 7.03
N LYS A 34 -18.92 -7.66 6.53
CA LYS A 34 -19.43 -8.07 5.22
C LYS A 34 -18.47 -7.73 4.07
N PHE A 35 -17.61 -6.71 4.25
CA PHE A 35 -16.62 -6.30 3.25
C PHE A 35 -15.49 -7.33 3.07
N SER A 36 -15.22 -8.20 4.04
CA SER A 36 -14.18 -9.23 3.91
C SER A 36 -14.42 -10.17 2.74
N ILE A 37 -15.68 -10.43 2.37
CA ILE A 37 -16.04 -11.33 1.27
C ILE A 37 -15.55 -10.76 -0.07
N ILE A 38 -15.49 -9.44 -0.23
CA ILE A 38 -15.16 -8.77 -1.50
C ILE A 38 -13.64 -8.78 -1.75
N ILE A 39 -12.82 -8.79 -0.70
CA ILE A 39 -11.35 -8.63 -0.81
C ILE A 39 -10.69 -9.75 -1.65
N PRO A 40 -11.01 -11.04 -1.46
CA PRO A 40 -10.46 -12.10 -2.31
C PRO A 40 -10.86 -11.99 -3.78
N TYR A 41 -12.09 -11.54 -4.07
CA TYR A 41 -12.53 -11.31 -5.45
C TYR A 41 -11.77 -10.14 -6.09
N LEU A 42 -11.52 -9.07 -5.33
CA LEU A 42 -10.66 -7.95 -5.78
C LEU A 42 -9.22 -8.39 -6.04
N ALA A 43 -8.63 -9.20 -5.15
CA ALA A 43 -7.29 -9.80 -5.34
C ALA A 43 -7.21 -10.62 -6.63
N THR A 44 -8.19 -11.50 -6.85
CA THR A 44 -8.28 -12.33 -8.06
C THR A 44 -8.45 -11.47 -9.31
N PHE A 45 -9.35 -10.48 -9.26
CA PHE A 45 -9.59 -9.56 -10.37
C PHE A 45 -8.34 -8.77 -10.73
N PHE A 46 -7.64 -8.22 -9.73
CA PHE A 46 -6.39 -7.48 -9.94
C PHE A 46 -5.30 -8.38 -10.52
N SER A 47 -5.16 -9.62 -10.02
CA SER A 47 -4.21 -10.59 -10.56
C SER A 47 -4.46 -10.90 -12.03
N LEU A 48 -5.72 -11.08 -12.42
CA LEU A 48 -6.13 -11.27 -13.82
C LEU A 48 -5.84 -10.02 -14.66
N PHE A 49 -6.16 -8.83 -14.13
CA PHE A 49 -5.87 -7.56 -14.80
C PHE A 49 -4.35 -7.36 -15.00
N TRP A 50 -3.54 -7.70 -14.00
CA TRP A 50 -2.09 -7.66 -14.07
C TRP A 50 -1.55 -8.63 -15.12
N LEU A 51 -2.07 -9.87 -15.19
CA LEU A 51 -1.70 -10.83 -16.22
C LEU A 51 -2.03 -10.30 -17.62
N ILE A 52 -3.24 -9.78 -17.83
CA ILE A 52 -3.66 -9.26 -19.13
C ILE A 52 -2.76 -8.09 -19.56
N THR A 53 -2.57 -7.11 -18.68
CA THR A 53 -1.78 -5.92 -19.01
C THR A 53 -0.31 -6.22 -19.23
N THR A 54 0.29 -7.10 -18.41
CA THR A 54 1.72 -7.42 -18.47
C THR A 54 2.07 -8.32 -19.66
N PHE A 55 1.20 -9.23 -20.07
CA PHE A 55 1.50 -10.20 -21.14
C PHE A 55 0.90 -9.83 -22.51
N PHE A 56 -0.21 -9.07 -22.55
CA PHE A 56 -0.93 -8.81 -23.80
C PHE A 56 -0.98 -7.34 -24.22
N VAL A 57 -0.75 -6.39 -23.31
CA VAL A 57 -0.84 -4.96 -23.61
C VAL A 57 0.54 -4.31 -23.66
N LEU A 58 1.42 -4.64 -22.73
CA LEU A 58 2.75 -4.06 -22.59
C LEU A 58 3.85 -5.07 -22.93
N ASN A 59 5.03 -4.58 -23.32
CA ASN A 59 6.23 -5.40 -23.37
C ASN A 59 6.77 -5.62 -21.95
N PHE A 60 7.36 -6.79 -21.69
CA PHE A 60 8.01 -7.12 -20.41
C PHE A 60 9.07 -6.11 -19.93
N SER A 61 9.62 -5.32 -20.85
CA SER A 61 10.61 -4.29 -20.60
C SER A 61 10.03 -2.96 -20.14
N GLU A 62 8.70 -2.81 -20.10
CA GLU A 62 8.02 -1.55 -19.78
C GLU A 62 7.40 -1.58 -18.38
N THR A 63 7.41 -0.42 -17.71
CA THR A 63 6.72 -0.24 -16.43
C THR A 63 5.21 -0.32 -16.64
N ASN A 64 4.53 -1.20 -15.90
CA ASN A 64 3.08 -1.34 -16.01
C ASN A 64 2.32 -0.29 -15.18
N ASN A 65 2.31 0.94 -15.72
CA ASN A 65 1.68 2.11 -15.09
C ASN A 65 0.18 1.89 -14.81
N TYR A 66 -0.52 1.11 -15.65
CA TYR A 66 -1.93 0.79 -15.47
C TYR A 66 -2.17 -0.01 -14.18
N THR A 67 -1.34 -1.03 -13.93
CA THR A 67 -1.46 -1.82 -12.70
C THR A 67 -1.10 -1.02 -11.45
N GLY A 68 -0.09 -0.15 -11.52
CA GLY A 68 0.26 0.71 -10.38
C GLY A 68 -0.85 1.71 -10.02
N ILE A 69 -1.51 2.32 -11.01
CA ILE A 69 -2.66 3.21 -10.78
C ILE A 69 -3.85 2.41 -10.22
N MET A 70 -4.17 1.26 -10.81
CA MET A 70 -5.28 0.43 -10.35
C MET A 70 -5.05 -0.09 -8.92
N GLN A 71 -3.84 -0.55 -8.61
CA GLN A 71 -3.42 -0.97 -7.26
C GLN A 71 -3.64 0.18 -6.28
N SER A 72 -3.17 1.38 -6.62
CA SER A 72 -3.29 2.57 -5.79
C SER A 72 -4.74 2.89 -5.45
N VAL A 73 -5.63 2.91 -6.45
CA VAL A 73 -7.05 3.20 -6.26
C VAL A 73 -7.72 2.16 -5.37
N LEU A 74 -7.53 0.87 -5.67
CA LEU A 74 -8.12 -0.22 -4.89
C LEU A 74 -7.64 -0.21 -3.44
N MET A 75 -6.34 -0.01 -3.23
CA MET A 75 -5.75 0.01 -1.90
C MET A 75 -6.18 1.23 -1.07
N ILE A 76 -6.32 2.41 -1.69
CA ILE A 76 -6.89 3.59 -1.02
C ILE A 76 -8.31 3.28 -0.53
N ILE A 77 -9.15 2.70 -1.39
CA ILE A 77 -10.54 2.37 -1.02
C ILE A 77 -10.56 1.37 0.15
N LEU A 78 -9.77 0.30 0.09
CA LEU A 78 -9.74 -0.70 1.15
C LEU A 78 -9.17 -0.14 2.47
N ALA A 79 -8.14 0.70 2.40
CA ALA A 79 -7.57 1.36 3.58
C ALA A 79 -8.57 2.34 4.22
N LEU A 80 -9.33 3.09 3.43
CA LEU A 80 -10.41 3.94 3.93
C LEU A 80 -11.54 3.14 4.58
N VAL A 81 -11.93 2.00 3.99
CA VAL A 81 -12.92 1.08 4.58
C VAL A 81 -12.43 0.57 5.95
N LEU A 82 -11.17 0.18 6.05
CA LEU A 82 -10.56 -0.22 7.32
C LEU A 82 -10.57 0.92 8.34
N ALA A 83 -10.13 2.12 7.96
CA ALA A 83 -10.11 3.29 8.83
C ALA A 83 -11.52 3.62 9.35
N PHE A 84 -12.52 3.65 8.46
CA PHE A 84 -13.92 3.88 8.80
C PHE A 84 -14.47 2.82 9.75
N HIS A 85 -14.15 1.55 9.49
CA HIS A 85 -14.57 0.43 10.33
C HIS A 85 -14.02 0.57 11.76
N ILE A 86 -12.73 0.88 11.90
CA ILE A 86 -12.08 1.06 13.20
C ILE A 86 -12.69 2.25 13.95
N THR A 87 -12.90 3.38 13.27
CA THR A 87 -13.50 4.57 13.86
C THR A 87 -14.90 4.33 14.40
N ARG A 88 -15.70 3.49 13.74
CA ARG A 88 -17.06 3.16 14.22
C ARG A 88 -17.09 2.20 15.40
N ARG A 89 -16.11 1.31 15.52
CA ARG A 89 -16.12 0.26 16.57
C ARG A 89 -15.32 0.60 17.81
N THR A 90 -14.36 1.52 17.71
CA THR A 90 -13.39 1.75 18.78
C THR A 90 -13.77 2.97 19.62
N LYS A 91 -13.92 2.79 20.94
CA LYS A 91 -14.07 3.90 21.91
C LYS A 91 -12.73 4.50 22.37
N ARG A 92 -11.61 3.83 22.03
CA ARG A 92 -10.25 4.31 22.34
C ARG A 92 -9.85 5.44 21.40
N ASN A 93 -8.86 6.21 21.83
CA ASN A 93 -8.22 7.22 20.99
C ASN A 93 -7.69 6.56 19.69
N LEU A 94 -8.05 7.12 18.52
CA LEU A 94 -7.66 6.59 17.21
C LEU A 94 -6.15 6.63 17.01
N PHE A 95 -5.48 7.65 17.56
CA PHE A 95 -4.04 7.81 17.45
C PHE A 95 -3.25 6.72 18.19
N THR A 96 -3.87 5.91 19.05
CA THR A 96 -3.19 4.77 19.69
C THR A 96 -3.57 3.43 19.08
N HIS A 97 -4.42 3.43 18.05
CA HIS A 97 -4.88 2.21 17.39
C HIS A 97 -4.00 1.87 16.18
N TYR A 98 -3.09 0.91 16.33
CA TYR A 98 -2.10 0.57 15.29
C TYR A 98 -2.71 0.30 13.90
N ARG A 99 -3.85 -0.40 13.80
CA ARG A 99 -4.50 -0.66 12.51
C ARG A 99 -5.02 0.60 11.84
N PHE A 100 -5.42 1.61 12.63
CA PHE A 100 -5.88 2.89 12.10
C PHE A 100 -4.70 3.68 11.54
N LEU A 101 -3.60 3.73 12.30
CA LEU A 101 -2.36 4.36 11.84
C LEU A 101 -1.83 3.72 10.55
N ILE A 102 -1.82 2.39 10.47
CA ILE A 102 -1.44 1.66 9.25
C ILE A 102 -2.38 2.00 8.08
N ALA A 103 -3.69 2.08 8.33
CA ALA A 103 -4.66 2.46 7.29
C ALA A 103 -4.38 3.87 6.74
N ILE A 104 -4.08 4.84 7.61
CA ILE A 104 -3.72 6.20 7.20
C ILE A 104 -2.39 6.22 6.44
N ALA A 105 -1.38 5.49 6.92
CA ALA A 105 -0.10 5.35 6.22
C ALA A 105 -0.29 4.76 4.81
N TRP A 106 -1.11 3.71 4.66
CA TRP A 106 -1.46 3.15 3.36
C TRP A 106 -2.18 4.14 2.45
N VAL A 107 -3.13 4.93 2.97
CA VAL A 107 -3.76 5.98 2.15
C VAL A 107 -2.70 6.96 1.62
N MET A 108 -1.74 7.39 2.45
CA MET A 108 -0.65 8.27 2.00
C MET A 108 0.27 7.60 0.98
N TYR A 109 0.70 6.36 1.24
CA TYR A 109 1.56 5.59 0.35
C TYR A 109 0.93 5.43 -1.03
N PHE A 110 -0.30 4.93 -1.08
CA PHE A 110 -0.97 4.63 -2.33
C PHE A 110 -1.45 5.89 -3.06
N SER A 111 -1.74 6.99 -2.38
CA SER A 111 -2.17 8.24 -3.03
C SER A 111 -1.03 9.11 -3.53
N VAL A 112 0.16 9.03 -2.92
CA VAL A 112 1.30 9.88 -3.29
C VAL A 112 2.42 9.04 -3.85
N THR A 113 2.99 8.15 -3.03
CA THR A 113 4.22 7.41 -3.37
C THR A 113 4.02 6.52 -4.60
N MET A 114 2.94 5.73 -4.63
CA MET A 114 2.68 4.82 -5.74
C MET A 114 2.20 5.54 -6.99
N ILE A 115 1.37 6.57 -6.88
CA ILE A 115 0.92 7.35 -8.05
C ILE A 115 2.10 8.06 -8.72
N VAL A 116 2.97 8.73 -7.95
CA VAL A 116 4.14 9.42 -8.51
C VAL A 116 5.12 8.43 -9.14
N THR A 117 5.28 7.23 -8.55
CA THR A 117 6.12 6.17 -9.12
C THR A 117 5.52 5.60 -10.41
N SER A 118 4.21 5.35 -10.44
CA SER A 118 3.50 4.83 -11.61
C SER A 118 3.42 5.84 -12.76
N LEU A 119 3.59 7.13 -12.48
CA LEU A 119 3.58 8.19 -13.48
C LEU A 119 4.99 8.70 -13.81
N SER A 120 6.05 8.10 -13.22
CA SER A 120 7.41 8.65 -13.34
C SER A 120 7.87 8.75 -14.78
N ASP A 121 7.64 7.71 -15.57
CA ASP A 121 8.13 7.65 -16.95
C ASP A 121 7.42 8.69 -17.82
N LEU A 122 6.11 8.87 -17.60
CA LEU A 122 5.30 9.85 -18.32
C LEU A 122 5.65 11.29 -17.92
N LEU A 123 5.83 11.55 -16.62
CA LEU A 123 6.18 12.86 -16.09
C LEU A 123 7.62 13.25 -16.46
N LEU A 124 8.56 12.33 -16.41
CA LEU A 124 9.95 12.60 -16.75
C LEU A 124 10.09 12.98 -18.23
N THR A 125 9.39 12.26 -19.10
CA THR A 125 9.44 12.44 -20.56
C THR A 125 8.75 13.73 -21.01
N ASN A 126 7.56 14.03 -20.49
CA ASN A 126 6.72 15.11 -21.02
C ASN A 126 6.64 16.35 -20.12
N TYR A 127 6.95 16.22 -18.82
CA TYR A 127 6.68 17.26 -17.81
C TYR A 127 7.77 17.30 -16.72
N THR A 128 9.04 17.42 -17.10
CA THR A 128 10.18 17.25 -16.20
C THR A 128 10.16 18.17 -14.96
N ASN A 129 9.64 19.40 -15.08
CA ASN A 129 9.48 20.30 -13.93
C ASN A 129 8.41 19.80 -12.95
N MET A 130 7.30 19.26 -13.45
CA MET A 130 6.25 18.66 -12.64
C MET A 130 6.76 17.39 -11.95
N PHE A 131 7.57 16.58 -12.65
CA PHE A 131 8.23 15.41 -12.05
C PHE A 131 9.08 15.78 -10.84
N LYS A 132 9.92 16.82 -10.91
CA LYS A 132 10.76 17.25 -9.79
C LYS A 132 9.93 17.60 -8.55
N VAL A 133 8.89 18.40 -8.72
CA VAL A 133 7.99 18.79 -7.63
C VAL A 133 7.26 17.57 -7.06
N ALA A 134 6.70 16.72 -7.92
CA ALA A 134 6.03 15.49 -7.51
C ALA A 134 6.96 14.54 -6.75
N TRP A 135 8.23 14.46 -7.17
CA TRP A 135 9.25 13.63 -6.53
C TRP A 135 9.62 14.16 -5.14
N GLU A 136 9.76 15.48 -4.97
CA GLU A 136 9.98 16.10 -3.65
C GLU A 136 8.81 15.84 -2.70
N ILE A 137 7.57 16.02 -3.18
CA ILE A 137 6.36 15.72 -2.41
C ILE A 137 6.33 14.24 -2.00
N LYS A 138 6.66 13.33 -2.93
CA LYS A 138 6.77 11.90 -2.64
C LYS A 138 7.78 11.62 -1.53
N VAL A 139 8.98 12.23 -1.56
CA VAL A 139 10.00 12.02 -0.52
C VAL A 139 9.51 12.47 0.85
N ILE A 140 8.84 13.63 0.91
CA ILE A 140 8.26 14.14 2.16
C ILE A 140 7.16 13.21 2.66
N ALA A 141 6.24 12.81 1.79
CA ALA A 141 5.15 11.90 2.13
C ALA A 141 5.67 10.56 2.66
N ASN A 142 6.66 9.98 1.98
CA ASN A 142 7.30 8.72 2.38
C ASN A 142 7.99 8.82 3.75
N THR A 143 8.61 9.97 4.04
CA THR A 143 9.20 10.22 5.36
C THR A 143 8.14 10.23 6.47
N ILE A 144 7.02 10.92 6.24
CA ILE A 144 5.90 10.97 7.19
C ILE A 144 5.29 9.58 7.36
N GLU A 145 5.09 8.86 6.27
CA GLU A 145 4.56 7.50 6.24
C GLU A 145 5.41 6.54 7.08
N TYR A 146 6.73 6.53 6.93
CA TYR A 146 7.61 5.69 7.74
C TYR A 146 7.54 6.03 9.23
N LEU A 147 7.40 7.31 9.57
CA LEU A 147 7.19 7.72 10.96
C LEU A 147 5.86 7.18 11.52
N ILE A 148 4.78 7.23 10.73
CA ILE A 148 3.48 6.67 11.11
C ILE A 148 3.57 5.15 11.27
N PHE A 149 4.24 4.44 10.36
CA PHE A 149 4.45 3.00 10.48
C PHE A 149 5.27 2.64 11.71
N GLY A 150 6.39 3.32 11.95
CA GLY A 150 7.20 3.12 13.14
C GLY A 150 6.39 3.32 14.42
N TYR A 151 5.59 4.38 14.48
CA TYR A 151 4.70 4.64 15.60
C TYR A 151 3.61 3.57 15.76
N ALA A 152 3.00 3.11 14.66
CA ALA A 152 2.01 2.05 14.69
C ALA A 152 2.57 0.72 15.24
N ILE A 153 3.81 0.39 14.87
CA ILE A 153 4.53 -0.79 15.37
C ILE A 153 4.74 -0.66 16.88
N ILE A 154 5.17 0.50 17.37
CA ILE A 154 5.31 0.77 18.82
C ILE A 154 3.97 0.62 19.53
N CYS A 155 2.88 1.18 18.99
CA CYS A 155 1.55 1.01 19.57
C CYS A 155 1.11 -0.46 19.63
N SER A 156 1.50 -1.27 18.64
CA SER A 156 1.19 -2.70 18.62
C SER A 156 1.94 -3.47 19.71
N SER A 157 3.23 -3.16 19.95
CA SER A 157 4.08 -3.89 20.89
C SER A 157 3.73 -3.59 22.36
N VAL A 158 3.35 -2.34 22.67
CA VAL A 158 2.88 -1.94 24.01
C VAL A 158 1.64 -2.75 24.41
N LYS A 159 0.73 -3.02 23.45
CA LYS A 159 -0.48 -3.78 23.70
C LYS A 159 -0.18 -5.26 24.01
N VAL A 160 0.77 -5.87 23.30
CA VAL A 160 1.20 -7.26 23.53
C VAL A 160 1.80 -7.41 24.93
N LYS A 161 2.60 -6.42 25.38
CA LYS A 161 3.22 -6.44 26.71
C LYS A 161 2.20 -6.33 27.85
N SER A 162 1.11 -5.57 27.65
CA SER A 162 0.02 -5.44 28.64
C SER A 162 -0.90 -6.66 28.77
N SER A 163 -0.88 -7.58 27.79
CA SER A 163 -1.69 -8.82 27.81
C SER A 163 -0.91 -10.06 28.24
N LEU A 164 0.41 -9.94 28.41
CA LEU A 164 1.26 -11.01 28.93
C LEU A 164 1.22 -11.00 30.47
N PRO A 165 0.97 -12.14 31.12
CA PRO A 165 0.96 -12.19 32.57
C PRO A 165 2.33 -11.84 33.17
N SER A 166 2.30 -11.07 34.27
CA SER A 166 3.45 -10.48 34.96
C SER A 166 4.45 -11.48 35.57
N TYR A 167 4.16 -12.78 35.55
CA TYR A 167 5.06 -13.83 36.08
C TYR A 167 6.14 -14.30 35.10
N LEU A 168 6.14 -13.85 33.84
CA LEU A 168 7.17 -14.18 32.84
C LEU A 168 8.39 -13.24 32.84
N TYR A 169 8.45 -12.26 33.76
CA TYR A 169 9.52 -11.27 33.86
C TYR A 169 10.30 -11.35 35.19
N ARG A 170 10.37 -12.54 35.82
CA ARG A 170 11.28 -12.80 36.94
C ARG A 170 12.43 -13.69 36.51
#